data_AF-A0A6J2KAQ6-F1
#
_entry.id   AF-A0A6J2KAQ6-F1
#
_cell.length_a   1.000
_cell.length_b   1.000
_cell.length_c   1.000
_cell.angle_alpha   90.00
_cell.angle_beta   90.00
_cell.angle_gamma   90.00
#
_symmetry.space_group_name_H-M   'P 1'
#
loop_
_entity.id
_entity.type
_entity.pdbx_description
1 polymer ?
#
loop_
_entity_poly.entity_id
_entity_poly.type
_entity_poly.pdbx_seq_one_letter_code
_entity_poly.pdbx_strand_id
1 'polypeptide(L)'
;MSDKRIESMLFDYGTTNRTDYRNGEIRPQSITVYNEKPRRAPPKLRPLKDVHTLSDWKAEAISFSLLHRPKQILGTDPRIVQQPCEKPEDTEREIAQRTRPRIVMTPAVSMDDIENPRARDILCYDMYTSDTSKGLREAVSSYFSVKAPLPGLPAAANPVALAKLQPPYVSPEWRMESVSWDGKQLRAHCDPSKEFWLGRERSRCKPCDESARVREYRKYSKKL
;
A
#
# COMPACT_ATOMS: atom_id res chain seq x y z
N MET A 1 29.72 -36.52 16.86
CA MET A 1 28.29 -36.66 17.20
C MET A 1 28.03 -38.15 17.29
N SER A 2 27.44 -38.65 18.38
CA SER A 2 27.44 -40.09 18.69
C SER A 2 26.52 -40.88 17.76
N ASP A 3 27.05 -41.95 17.15
CA ASP A 3 26.35 -42.83 16.20
C ASP A 3 25.00 -43.34 16.71
N LYS A 4 24.88 -43.52 18.03
CA LYS A 4 23.62 -43.93 18.69
C LYS A 4 22.44 -42.97 18.45
N ARG A 5 22.71 -41.67 18.25
CA ARG A 5 21.66 -40.68 17.95
C ARG A 5 21.19 -40.76 16.50
N ILE A 6 22.07 -41.19 15.61
CA ILE A 6 21.76 -41.40 14.19
C ILE A 6 21.01 -42.73 14.05
N GLU A 7 21.47 -43.79 14.73
CA GLU A 7 20.79 -45.09 14.78
C GLU A 7 19.36 -45.01 15.30
N SER A 8 19.10 -44.26 16.37
CA SER A 8 17.75 -44.10 16.93
C SER A 8 16.81 -43.24 16.08
N MET A 9 17.33 -42.47 15.12
CA MET A 9 16.50 -41.77 14.13
C MET A 9 16.22 -42.61 12.88
N LEU A 10 17.11 -43.56 12.57
CA LEU A 10 17.03 -44.38 11.36
C LEU A 10 16.37 -45.74 11.58
N PHE A 11 16.53 -46.33 12.78
CA PHE A 11 16.04 -47.67 13.09
C PHE A 11 15.22 -47.65 14.38
N ASP A 12 13.91 -47.53 14.25
CA ASP A 12 13.00 -47.91 15.33
C ASP A 12 12.97 -49.44 15.39
N TYR A 13 13.75 -50.02 16.31
CA TYR A 13 13.78 -51.48 16.58
C TYR A 13 12.47 -51.99 17.25
N GLY A 14 11.41 -51.19 17.22
CA GLY A 14 10.07 -51.61 17.59
C GLY A 14 9.55 -52.61 16.57
N THR A 15 9.68 -53.89 16.87
CA THR A 15 9.05 -54.96 16.09
C THR A 15 7.56 -54.68 15.95
N THR A 16 7.09 -54.53 14.71
CA THR A 16 5.73 -54.16 14.30
C THR A 16 4.62 -55.10 14.82
N ASN A 17 4.94 -56.23 15.44
CA ASN A 17 3.94 -57.25 15.77
C ASN A 17 3.34 -57.17 17.18
N ARG A 18 3.89 -56.39 18.13
CA ARG A 18 3.39 -56.40 19.54
C ARG A 18 2.50 -55.22 19.94
N THR A 19 2.46 -54.15 19.17
CA THR A 19 1.68 -52.94 19.51
C THR A 19 0.59 -52.57 18.50
N ASP A 20 0.55 -53.25 17.35
CA ASP A 20 -0.36 -52.92 16.24
C ASP A 20 -1.83 -53.33 16.47
N TYR A 21 -2.13 -54.07 17.54
CA TYR A 21 -3.51 -54.44 17.91
C TYR A 21 -4.17 -53.50 18.93
N ARG A 22 -3.84 -52.20 18.90
CA ARG A 22 -4.59 -51.16 19.64
C ARG A 22 -5.52 -50.37 18.72
N ASN A 23 -6.24 -51.08 17.85
CA ASN A 23 -7.35 -50.52 17.11
C ASN A 23 -8.49 -50.21 18.09
N GLY A 24 -8.65 -48.93 18.46
CA GLY A 24 -9.76 -48.46 19.29
C GLY A 24 -9.39 -47.92 20.68
N GLU A 25 -8.10 -47.79 21.03
CA GLU A 25 -7.73 -47.08 22.26
C GLU A 25 -8.01 -45.57 22.11
N ILE A 26 -9.10 -45.12 22.72
CA ILE A 26 -9.46 -43.71 22.83
C ILE A 26 -8.44 -43.05 23.76
N ARG A 27 -7.42 -42.42 23.19
CA ARG A 27 -6.50 -41.58 23.96
C ARG A 27 -7.30 -40.40 24.52
N PRO A 28 -7.16 -40.06 25.82
CA PRO A 28 -7.80 -38.88 26.36
C PRO A 28 -7.35 -37.65 25.56
N GLN A 29 -8.29 -36.78 25.20
CA GLN A 29 -7.99 -35.57 24.43
C GLN A 29 -7.01 -34.72 25.23
N SER A 30 -5.83 -34.47 24.67
CA SER A 30 -4.88 -33.53 25.27
C SER A 30 -5.46 -32.13 25.19
N ILE A 31 -5.75 -31.55 26.35
CA ILE A 31 -6.23 -30.16 26.43
C ILE A 31 -5.06 -29.27 26.01
N THR A 32 -5.11 -28.76 24.78
CA THR A 32 -4.11 -27.82 24.29
C THR A 32 -4.29 -26.49 25.00
N VAL A 33 -3.37 -26.14 25.89
CA VAL A 33 -3.31 -24.79 26.49
C VAL A 33 -2.65 -23.86 25.48
N TYR A 34 -3.31 -22.75 25.16
CA TYR A 34 -2.75 -21.71 24.31
C TYR A 34 -1.53 -21.08 25.01
N ASN A 35 -0.35 -21.32 24.47
CA ASN A 35 0.85 -20.62 24.87
C ASN A 35 0.99 -19.36 24.00
N GLU A 36 1.05 -18.20 24.64
CA GLU A 36 1.35 -16.95 23.94
C GLU A 36 2.71 -17.07 23.24
N LYS A 37 2.74 -16.71 21.96
CA LYS A 37 4.00 -16.66 21.21
C LYS A 37 4.94 -15.65 21.92
N PRO A 38 6.21 -16.01 22.17
CA PRO A 38 7.15 -15.07 22.76
C PRO A 38 7.22 -13.81 21.89
N ARG A 39 7.10 -12.65 22.52
CA ARG A 39 7.23 -11.36 21.83
C ARG A 39 8.58 -11.32 21.15
N ARG A 40 8.60 -11.18 19.83
CA ARG A 40 9.85 -10.98 19.09
C ARG A 40 10.52 -9.73 19.62
N ALA A 41 11.80 -9.82 19.95
CA ALA A 41 12.59 -8.64 20.28
C ALA A 41 12.49 -7.64 19.11
N PRO A 42 12.38 -6.33 19.40
CA PRO A 42 12.38 -5.34 18.34
C PRO A 42 13.66 -5.48 17.51
N PRO A 43 13.59 -5.25 16.18
CA PRO A 43 14.78 -5.28 15.34
C PRO A 43 15.79 -4.27 15.86
N LYS A 44 17.05 -4.68 16.01
CA LYS A 44 18.14 -3.76 16.33
C LYS A 44 18.24 -2.73 15.20
N LEU A 45 18.10 -1.45 15.54
CA LEU A 45 18.28 -0.36 14.59
C LEU A 45 19.75 -0.35 14.13
N ARG A 46 19.99 -0.31 12.81
CA ARG A 46 21.34 -0.12 12.28
C ARG A 46 21.77 1.33 12.51
N PRO A 47 23.02 1.59 12.92
CA PRO A 47 23.52 2.96 13.06
C PRO A 47 23.47 3.67 11.70
N LEU A 48 23.10 4.95 11.73
CA LEU A 48 23.01 5.77 10.52
C LEU A 48 24.43 6.14 10.07
N LYS A 49 24.72 5.95 8.78
CA LYS A 49 25.98 6.41 8.17
C LYS A 49 25.83 7.86 7.77
N ASP A 50 26.78 8.69 8.19
CA ASP A 50 26.87 10.04 7.67
C ASP A 50 27.32 9.99 6.20
N VAL A 51 26.50 10.51 5.29
CA VAL A 51 26.81 10.52 3.86
C VAL A 51 28.02 11.41 3.57
N HIS A 52 28.26 12.43 4.39
CA HIS A 52 29.34 13.40 4.17
C HIS A 52 30.67 12.97 4.80
N THR A 53 30.63 12.32 5.97
CA THR A 53 31.86 11.93 6.68
C THR A 53 32.16 10.43 6.58
N LEU A 54 31.27 9.63 5.98
CA LEU A 54 31.32 8.16 5.91
C LEU A 54 31.58 7.48 7.27
N SER A 55 31.38 8.21 8.36
CA SER A 55 31.54 7.73 9.72
C SER A 55 30.20 7.23 10.26
N ASP A 56 30.23 6.12 10.98
CA ASP A 56 29.05 5.62 11.68
C ASP A 56 28.72 6.58 12.83
N TRP A 57 27.49 7.08 12.89
CA TRP A 57 27.07 7.92 14.01
C TRP A 57 27.16 7.12 15.30
N LYS A 58 27.83 7.68 16.33
CA LYS A 58 28.00 7.05 17.65
C LYS A 58 26.68 6.92 18.45
N ALA A 59 25.62 7.56 18.01
CA ALA A 59 24.32 7.58 18.67
C ALA A 59 23.31 6.71 17.94
N GLU A 60 22.33 6.16 18.69
CA GLU A 60 21.14 5.52 18.13
C GLU A 60 20.49 6.45 17.09
N ALA A 61 20.00 5.86 16.00
CA ALA A 61 19.33 6.58 14.93
C ALA A 61 18.24 7.50 15.51
N ILE A 62 18.45 8.81 15.41
CA ILE A 62 17.47 9.80 15.87
C ILE A 62 16.19 9.53 15.10
N SER A 63 15.14 9.09 15.80
CA SER A 63 13.88 8.75 15.14
C SER A 63 13.36 9.98 14.39
N PHE A 64 12.88 9.79 13.17
CA PHE A 64 12.22 10.86 12.40
C PHE A 64 11.10 11.53 13.24
N SER A 65 10.45 10.76 14.10
CA SER A 65 9.42 11.21 15.04
C SER A 65 9.89 12.15 16.16
N LEU A 66 11.19 12.38 16.36
CA LEU A 66 11.69 13.18 17.49
C LEU A 66 11.13 14.62 17.48
N LEU A 67 10.92 15.19 16.30
CA LEU A 67 10.35 16.52 16.10
C LEU A 67 8.87 16.50 15.69
N HIS A 68 8.32 15.32 15.35
CA HIS A 68 6.90 15.17 15.10
C HIS A 68 6.14 15.13 16.42
N ARG A 69 5.79 16.31 16.92
CA ARG A 69 4.75 16.41 17.95
C ARG A 69 3.40 16.45 17.26
N PRO A 70 2.39 15.66 17.70
CA PRO A 70 1.02 15.93 17.30
C PRO A 70 0.73 17.39 17.67
N LYS A 71 0.06 18.12 16.78
CA LYS A 71 -0.34 19.51 17.05
C LYS A 71 -1.02 19.52 18.41
N GLN A 72 -0.49 20.32 19.34
CA GLN A 72 -1.03 20.38 20.69
C GLN A 72 -2.50 20.79 20.58
N ILE A 73 -3.42 20.02 21.19
CA ILE A 73 -4.86 20.34 21.25
C ILE A 73 -5.10 21.51 22.23
N LEU A 74 -4.12 22.38 22.41
CA LEU A 74 -4.27 23.60 23.21
C LEU A 74 -4.86 24.66 22.28
N GLY A 75 -6.13 25.01 22.51
CA GLY A 75 -6.78 26.15 21.85
C GLY A 75 -7.54 25.85 20.56
N THR A 76 -7.70 24.58 20.16
CA THR A 76 -8.67 24.22 19.11
C THR A 76 -9.96 23.82 19.80
N ASP A 77 -10.83 24.80 20.08
CA ASP A 77 -12.19 24.51 20.55
C ASP A 77 -12.87 23.63 19.49
N PRO A 78 -13.29 22.40 19.83
CA PRO A 78 -13.96 21.52 18.89
C PRO A 78 -15.29 22.08 18.37
N ARG A 79 -15.81 23.16 18.96
CA ARG A 79 -17.01 23.86 18.47
C ARG A 79 -16.69 24.88 17.36
N ILE A 80 -15.43 25.27 17.22
CA ILE A 80 -14.98 26.22 16.20
C ILE A 80 -14.53 25.40 14.97
N VAL A 81 -15.30 25.50 13.89
CA VAL A 81 -14.93 24.86 12.62
C VAL A 81 -13.68 25.52 12.06
N GLN A 82 -12.73 24.68 11.65
CA GLN A 82 -11.54 25.15 10.96
C GLN A 82 -11.95 25.80 9.65
N GLN A 83 -11.65 27.09 9.52
CA GLN A 83 -11.87 27.79 8.28
C GLN A 83 -10.93 27.26 7.19
N PRO A 84 -11.35 27.24 5.91
CA PRO A 84 -10.45 26.95 4.81
C PRO A 84 -9.22 27.84 4.91
N CYS A 85 -8.04 27.24 4.78
CA CYS A 85 -6.80 28.02 4.73
C CYS A 85 -6.79 28.84 3.44
N GLU A 86 -6.97 30.15 3.55
CA GLU A 86 -6.78 31.06 2.43
C GLU A 86 -5.30 31.07 2.06
N LYS A 87 -5.01 30.87 0.76
CA LYS A 87 -3.63 30.98 0.29
C LYS A 87 -3.22 32.45 0.43
N PRO A 88 -2.08 32.74 1.08
CA PRO A 88 -1.60 34.11 1.17
C PRO A 88 -1.36 34.65 -0.24
N GLU A 89 -1.61 35.95 -0.41
CA GLU A 89 -1.30 36.63 -1.67
C GLU A 89 0.22 36.64 -1.89
N ASP A 90 0.64 36.18 -3.07
CA ASP A 90 2.05 36.12 -3.45
C ASP A 90 2.45 37.44 -4.11
N THR A 91 2.95 38.38 -3.29
CA THR A 91 3.35 39.73 -3.73
C THR A 91 4.53 39.73 -4.68
N GLU A 92 5.38 38.70 -4.65
CA GLU A 92 6.61 38.63 -5.44
C GLU A 92 6.46 37.77 -6.70
N ARG A 93 5.26 37.26 -6.97
CA ARG A 93 4.96 36.37 -8.10
C ARG A 93 5.47 36.91 -9.43
N GLU A 94 5.27 38.19 -9.73
CA GLU A 94 5.69 38.80 -10.99
C GLU A 94 7.21 38.90 -11.13
N ILE A 95 7.89 39.25 -10.03
CA ILE A 95 9.35 39.38 -9.98
C ILE A 95 9.97 38.00 -10.16
N ALA A 96 9.47 37.00 -9.44
CA ALA A 96 9.90 35.61 -9.56
C ALA A 96 9.67 35.07 -10.98
N GLN A 97 8.54 35.42 -11.61
CA GLN A 97 8.25 35.00 -12.99
C GLN A 97 9.23 35.55 -14.02
N ARG A 98 9.78 36.75 -13.81
CA ARG A 98 10.77 37.35 -14.71
C ARG A 98 12.18 36.80 -14.49
N THR A 99 12.55 36.45 -13.25
CA THR A 99 13.91 36.03 -12.89
C THR A 99 14.15 34.53 -13.04
N ARG A 100 13.09 33.72 -13.00
CA ARG A 100 13.19 32.27 -13.16
C ARG A 100 13.44 31.83 -14.62
N PRO A 101 13.99 30.63 -14.83
CA PRO A 101 14.05 30.02 -16.16
C PRO A 101 12.66 29.89 -16.79
N ARG A 102 12.58 30.11 -18.11
CA ARG A 102 11.32 30.08 -18.86
C ARG A 102 10.67 28.71 -18.79
N ILE A 103 9.37 28.67 -18.48
CA ILE A 103 8.59 27.43 -18.60
C ILE A 103 8.10 27.29 -20.03
N VAL A 104 8.51 26.20 -20.67
CA VAL A 104 8.12 25.86 -22.03
C VAL A 104 7.19 24.64 -21.95
N MET A 105 5.94 24.81 -22.39
CA MET A 105 4.97 23.70 -22.45
C MET A 105 5.12 22.91 -23.75
N THR A 106 5.25 23.65 -24.85
CA THR A 106 5.59 23.12 -26.16
C THR A 106 6.73 23.99 -26.70
N PRO A 107 7.65 23.44 -27.52
CA PRO A 107 8.78 24.23 -28.04
C PRO A 107 8.36 25.49 -28.82
N ALA A 108 7.09 25.59 -29.24
CA ALA A 108 6.52 26.74 -29.92
C ALA A 108 5.89 27.80 -28.98
N VAL A 109 5.54 27.45 -27.74
CA VAL A 109 4.82 28.34 -26.81
C VAL A 109 5.43 28.25 -25.42
N SER A 110 6.06 29.35 -24.99
CA SER A 110 6.44 29.51 -23.60
C SER A 110 5.24 30.03 -22.79
N MET A 111 5.09 29.54 -21.56
CA MET A 111 3.99 29.95 -20.69
C MET A 111 4.13 31.38 -20.19
N ASP A 112 5.36 31.91 -20.25
CA ASP A 112 5.70 33.25 -19.78
C ASP A 112 5.45 34.33 -20.84
N ASP A 113 5.34 33.95 -22.13
CA ASP A 113 4.98 34.89 -23.22
C ASP A 113 3.46 35.12 -23.34
N ILE A 114 2.65 34.46 -22.50
CA ILE A 114 1.18 34.59 -22.54
C ILE A 114 0.76 35.78 -21.67
N GLU A 115 0.50 36.91 -22.32
CA GLU A 115 0.06 38.15 -21.65
C GLU A 115 -1.29 37.99 -20.95
N ASN A 116 -2.20 37.19 -21.51
CA ASN A 116 -3.53 37.00 -20.96
C ASN A 116 -3.52 35.94 -19.84
N PRO A 117 -3.74 36.32 -18.56
CA PRO A 117 -3.69 35.38 -17.44
C PRO A 117 -4.76 34.29 -17.56
N ARG A 118 -5.91 34.61 -18.16
CA ARG A 118 -7.00 33.65 -18.36
C ARG A 118 -6.61 32.56 -19.36
N ALA A 119 -5.91 32.92 -20.44
CA ALA A 119 -5.43 31.95 -21.42
C ALA A 119 -4.36 31.03 -20.81
N ARG A 120 -3.46 31.59 -20.00
CA ARG A 120 -2.45 30.84 -19.24
C ARG A 120 -3.10 29.84 -18.28
N ASP A 121 -4.14 30.26 -17.55
CA ASP A 121 -4.84 29.40 -16.61
C ASP A 121 -5.59 28.26 -17.31
N ILE A 122 -6.21 28.52 -18.46
CA ILE A 122 -6.87 27.48 -19.28
C ILE A 122 -5.84 26.43 -19.73
N LEU A 123 -4.69 26.86 -20.26
CA LEU A 123 -3.65 25.94 -20.70
C LEU A 123 -3.06 25.12 -19.55
N CYS A 124 -2.81 25.76 -18.41
CA CYS A 124 -2.39 25.06 -17.19
C CYS A 124 -3.44 24.05 -16.73
N TYR A 125 -4.72 24.44 -16.75
CA TYR A 125 -5.82 23.57 -16.34
C TYR A 125 -5.95 22.39 -17.30
N ASP A 126 -5.98 22.61 -18.61
CA ASP A 126 -6.27 21.53 -19.54
C ASP A 126 -5.16 20.51 -19.67
N MET A 127 -3.91 20.94 -19.60
CA MET A 127 -2.75 20.09 -19.88
C MET A 127 -2.07 19.52 -18.62
N TYR A 128 -2.08 20.24 -17.49
CA TYR A 128 -1.41 19.80 -16.26
C TYR A 128 -2.35 19.32 -15.16
N THR A 129 -3.66 19.43 -15.36
CA THR A 129 -4.62 18.82 -14.41
C THR A 129 -5.15 17.51 -14.98
N SER A 130 -4.95 16.43 -14.23
CA SER A 130 -5.46 15.11 -14.59
C SER A 130 -6.99 15.10 -14.50
N ASP A 131 -7.63 14.24 -15.29
CA ASP A 131 -9.09 14.06 -15.25
C ASP A 131 -9.60 13.71 -13.85
N THR A 132 -8.81 12.95 -13.08
CA THR A 132 -9.10 12.65 -11.67
C THR A 132 -9.15 13.91 -10.81
N SER A 133 -8.22 14.84 -11.02
CA SER A 133 -8.19 16.10 -10.27
C SER A 133 -9.30 17.05 -10.71
N LYS A 134 -9.68 17.03 -12.00
CA LYS A 134 -10.84 17.78 -12.52
C LYS A 134 -12.13 17.27 -11.89
N GLY A 135 -12.38 15.96 -11.94
CA GLY A 135 -13.56 15.34 -11.33
C GLY A 135 -13.63 15.53 -9.82
N LEU A 136 -12.50 15.51 -9.12
CA LEU A 136 -12.47 15.77 -7.68
C LEU A 136 -12.80 17.24 -7.36
N ARG A 137 -12.26 18.20 -8.13
CA ARG A 137 -12.64 19.61 -7.99
C ARG A 137 -14.11 19.83 -8.28
N GLU A 138 -14.65 19.18 -9.30
CA GLU A 138 -16.07 19.26 -9.66
C GLU A 138 -16.95 18.68 -8.55
N ALA A 139 -16.58 17.53 -7.97
CA ALA A 139 -17.29 16.90 -6.86
C ALA A 139 -17.24 17.71 -5.56
N VAL A 140 -16.14 18.43 -5.31
CA VAL A 140 -15.97 19.31 -4.14
C VAL A 140 -16.54 20.70 -4.38
N SER A 141 -16.64 21.13 -5.65
CA SER A 141 -17.19 22.44 -5.99
C SER A 141 -18.64 22.53 -5.52
N SER A 142 -18.96 23.63 -4.84
CA SER A 142 -20.33 23.88 -4.40
C SER A 142 -21.19 24.11 -5.65
N TYR A 143 -21.98 23.11 -6.04
CA TYR A 143 -23.03 23.29 -7.03
C TYR A 143 -24.01 24.34 -6.48
N PHE A 144 -24.05 25.51 -7.13
CA PHE A 144 -24.95 26.65 -6.95
C PHE A 144 -25.81 26.72 -5.66
N SER A 145 -25.56 27.75 -4.83
CA SER A 145 -26.45 28.35 -3.80
C SER A 145 -26.99 27.46 -2.67
N VAL A 146 -26.97 26.14 -2.81
CA VAL A 146 -27.46 25.21 -1.78
C VAL A 146 -26.32 24.94 -0.80
N LYS A 147 -26.05 25.93 0.05
CA LYS A 147 -25.42 25.62 1.34
C LYS A 147 -26.45 24.82 2.12
N ALA A 148 -26.10 23.57 2.47
CA ALA A 148 -26.88 22.84 3.46
C ALA A 148 -27.05 23.77 4.68
N PRO A 149 -28.27 23.94 5.22
CA PRO A 149 -28.54 24.80 6.38
C PRO A 149 -28.00 24.14 7.67
N LEU A 150 -26.79 23.62 7.60
CA LEU A 150 -26.07 23.09 8.73
C LEU A 150 -25.41 24.28 9.43
N PRO A 151 -25.45 24.34 10.77
CA PRO A 151 -25.01 25.50 11.55
C PRO A 151 -23.50 25.81 11.46
N GLY A 152 -22.75 25.20 10.53
CA GLY A 152 -21.31 25.34 10.45
C GLY A 152 -20.61 24.90 11.74
N LEU A 153 -21.27 24.06 12.54
CA LEU A 153 -20.75 23.42 13.73
C LEU A 153 -20.45 21.96 13.37
N PRO A 154 -19.39 21.35 13.92
CA PRO A 154 -19.24 19.91 13.77
C PRO A 154 -20.47 19.25 14.40
N ALA A 155 -21.08 18.32 13.66
CA ALA A 155 -22.19 17.55 14.18
C ALA A 155 -21.79 16.96 15.53
N ALA A 156 -22.67 17.08 16.53
CA ALA A 156 -22.44 16.48 17.83
C ALA A 156 -22.06 15.00 17.61
N ALA A 157 -20.93 14.59 18.16
CA ALA A 157 -20.49 13.21 18.06
C ALA A 157 -21.60 12.35 18.70
N ASN A 158 -22.40 11.70 17.87
CA ASN A 158 -23.36 10.71 18.29
C ASN A 158 -22.69 9.37 18.03
N PRO A 159 -21.87 8.86 18.97
CA PRO A 159 -21.16 7.61 18.76
C PRO A 159 -22.21 6.51 18.59
N VAL A 160 -22.43 6.10 17.34
CA VAL A 160 -23.21 4.91 17.05
C VAL A 160 -22.41 3.74 17.59
N ALA A 161 -22.80 3.26 18.76
CA ALA A 161 -22.29 2.01 19.29
C ALA A 161 -22.82 0.89 18.40
N LEU A 162 -22.10 0.61 17.32
CA LEU A 162 -22.36 -0.58 16.51
C LEU A 162 -22.10 -1.78 17.42
N ALA A 163 -23.13 -2.58 17.66
CA ALA A 163 -22.97 -3.84 18.34
C ALA A 163 -21.87 -4.63 17.62
N LYS A 164 -20.94 -5.23 18.38
CA LYS A 164 -19.92 -6.11 17.79
C LYS A 164 -20.65 -7.14 16.93
N LEU A 165 -20.35 -7.17 15.64
CA LEU A 165 -20.94 -8.11 14.70
C LEU A 165 -20.60 -9.52 15.20
N GLN A 166 -21.55 -10.16 15.88
CA GLN A 166 -21.37 -11.56 16.24
C GLN A 166 -21.57 -12.35 14.96
N PRO A 167 -20.58 -13.15 14.54
CA PRO A 167 -20.79 -14.03 13.40
C PRO A 167 -21.98 -14.93 13.73
N PRO A 168 -22.86 -15.22 12.75
CA PRO A 168 -23.97 -16.14 12.98
C PRO A 168 -23.42 -17.47 13.47
N TYR A 169 -24.15 -18.10 14.40
CA TYR A 169 -23.77 -19.41 14.90
C TYR A 169 -23.78 -20.42 13.74
N VAL A 170 -22.59 -20.88 13.36
CA VAL A 170 -22.41 -22.01 12.44
C VAL A 170 -22.13 -23.25 13.28
N SER A 171 -22.93 -24.30 13.11
CA SER A 171 -22.76 -25.56 13.82
C SER A 171 -21.38 -26.20 13.50
N PRO A 172 -20.78 -26.96 14.43
CA PRO A 172 -19.45 -27.54 14.23
C PRO A 172 -19.35 -28.43 12.98
N GLU A 173 -20.42 -29.14 12.64
CA GLU A 173 -20.51 -30.02 11.46
C GLU A 173 -20.27 -29.24 10.16
N TRP A 174 -20.89 -28.06 10.05
CA TRP A 174 -20.77 -27.20 8.88
C TRP A 174 -19.39 -26.52 8.79
N ARG A 175 -18.73 -26.28 9.93
CA ARG A 175 -17.34 -25.79 9.94
C ARG A 175 -16.39 -26.82 9.35
N MET A 176 -16.56 -28.09 9.72
CA MET A 176 -15.74 -29.18 9.19
C MET A 176 -15.98 -29.37 7.69
N GLU A 177 -17.24 -29.29 7.27
CA GLU A 177 -17.61 -29.42 5.86
C GLU A 177 -17.08 -28.26 5.01
N SER A 178 -17.20 -27.01 5.48
CA SER A 178 -16.66 -25.83 4.79
C SER A 178 -15.13 -25.85 4.66
N VAL A 179 -14.41 -26.31 5.68
CA VAL A 179 -12.94 -26.48 5.63
C VAL A 179 -12.57 -27.60 4.67
N SER A 180 -13.33 -28.71 4.66
CA SER A 180 -13.11 -29.81 3.73
C SER A 180 -13.37 -29.39 2.28
N TRP A 181 -14.37 -28.53 2.07
CA TRP A 181 -14.72 -27.99 0.77
C TRP A 181 -13.70 -26.95 0.29
N ASP A 182 -13.28 -26.01 1.14
CA ASP A 182 -12.22 -25.04 0.85
C ASP A 182 -10.85 -25.71 0.60
N GLY A 183 -10.55 -26.81 1.32
CA GLY A 183 -9.38 -27.64 1.07
C GLY A 183 -9.42 -28.40 -0.26
N LYS A 184 -10.63 -28.70 -0.76
CA LYS A 184 -10.84 -29.30 -2.09
C LYS A 184 -10.81 -28.26 -3.22
N GLN A 185 -10.92 -26.97 -2.90
CA GLN A 185 -10.79 -25.94 -3.91
C GLN A 185 -9.34 -25.88 -4.39
N LEU A 186 -9.16 -26.04 -5.70
CA LEU A 186 -7.90 -25.73 -6.37
C LEU A 186 -7.66 -24.21 -6.23
N ARG A 187 -6.87 -23.80 -5.24
CA ARG A 187 -6.45 -22.41 -5.04
C ARG A 187 -5.47 -22.02 -6.14
N ALA A 188 -6.02 -21.75 -7.33
CA ALA A 188 -5.33 -21.39 -8.56
C ALA A 188 -4.24 -22.39 -9.04
N HIS A 189 -4.23 -22.63 -10.36
CA HIS A 189 -3.13 -23.29 -11.07
C HIS A 189 -1.86 -22.42 -11.06
N CYS A 190 -1.19 -22.33 -9.93
CA CYS A 190 0.16 -21.78 -9.84
C CYS A 190 1.06 -22.89 -9.33
N ASP A 191 1.28 -23.91 -10.15
CA ASP A 191 2.47 -24.73 -9.97
C ASP A 191 3.68 -23.77 -10.09
N PRO A 192 4.47 -23.56 -9.04
CA PRO A 192 5.63 -22.66 -9.09
C PRO A 192 6.79 -23.31 -9.87
N SER A 193 6.57 -24.49 -10.46
CA SER A 193 7.58 -25.23 -11.19
C SER A 193 7.97 -24.47 -12.46
N LYS A 194 9.27 -24.52 -12.78
CA LYS A 194 9.84 -23.91 -13.98
C LYS A 194 9.13 -24.38 -15.25
N GLU A 195 8.71 -25.64 -15.28
CA GLU A 195 8.05 -26.28 -16.42
C GLU A 195 6.66 -25.68 -16.70
N PHE A 196 5.89 -25.38 -15.66
CA PHE A 196 4.58 -24.72 -15.79
C PHE A 196 4.70 -23.33 -16.45
N TRP A 197 5.68 -22.53 -16.02
CA TRP A 197 5.90 -21.18 -16.57
C TRP A 197 6.50 -21.18 -17.98
N LEU A 198 7.22 -22.24 -18.37
CA LEU A 198 7.82 -22.38 -19.69
C LEU A 198 6.87 -23.02 -20.71
N GLY A 199 5.97 -23.91 -20.27
CA GLY A 199 4.97 -24.56 -21.13
C GLY A 199 3.79 -23.66 -21.50
N ARG A 200 3.62 -22.52 -20.82
CA ARG A 200 2.56 -21.57 -21.11
C ARG A 200 3.00 -20.61 -22.21
N GLU A 201 2.32 -20.64 -23.35
CA GLU A 201 2.50 -19.63 -24.38
C GLU A 201 2.22 -18.24 -23.78
N ARG A 202 3.24 -17.38 -23.77
CA ARG A 202 3.09 -16.01 -23.30
C ARG A 202 2.11 -15.31 -24.22
N SER A 203 1.04 -14.75 -23.66
CA SER A 203 0.12 -13.89 -24.41
C SER A 203 0.93 -12.79 -25.11
N ARG A 204 0.72 -12.60 -26.41
CA ARG A 204 1.42 -11.56 -27.19
C ARG A 204 1.21 -10.20 -26.53
N CYS A 205 2.30 -9.60 -26.08
CA CYS A 205 2.27 -8.29 -25.46
C CYS A 205 2.18 -7.23 -26.58
N LYS A 206 0.98 -6.68 -26.82
CA LYS A 206 0.75 -5.65 -27.85
C LYS A 206 1.75 -4.49 -27.78
N PRO A 207 2.07 -3.91 -26.59
CA PRO A 207 3.12 -2.89 -26.47
C PRO A 207 4.51 -3.35 -26.93
N CYS A 208 4.88 -4.60 -26.68
CA CYS A 208 6.17 -5.14 -27.11
C CYS A 208 6.22 -5.24 -28.64
N ASP A 209 5.15 -5.72 -29.27
CA ASP A 209 5.04 -5.84 -30.73
C ASP A 209 5.10 -4.47 -31.41
N GLU A 210 4.41 -3.47 -30.85
CA GLU A 210 4.44 -2.09 -31.33
C GLU A 210 5.84 -1.47 -31.19
N SER A 211 6.50 -1.68 -30.05
CA SER A 211 7.85 -1.17 -29.82
C SER A 211 8.90 -1.83 -30.74
N ALA A 212 8.71 -3.11 -31.09
CA ALA A 212 9.57 -3.81 -32.04
C ALA A 212 9.43 -3.24 -33.46
N ARG A 213 8.20 -2.99 -33.92
CA ARG A 213 7.92 -2.35 -35.22
C ARG A 213 8.53 -0.95 -35.30
N VAL A 214 8.42 -0.15 -34.24
CA VAL A 214 9.03 1.18 -34.19
C VAL A 214 10.56 1.11 -34.25
N ARG A 215 11.17 0.12 -33.58
CA ARG A 215 12.62 -0.10 -33.65
C ARG A 215 13.08 -0.51 -35.04
N GLU A 216 12.33 -1.37 -35.72
CA GLU A 216 12.60 -1.76 -37.11
C GLU A 216 12.52 -0.56 -38.04
N TYR A 217 11.44 0.23 -37.95
CA TYR A 217 11.28 1.45 -38.72
C TYR A 217 12.46 2.42 -38.53
N ARG A 218 12.88 2.64 -37.27
CA ARG A 218 14.05 3.47 -36.94
C ARG A 218 15.37 2.92 -37.46
N LYS A 219 15.50 1.59 -37.61
CA LYS A 219 16.69 0.97 -38.21
C LYS A 219 16.72 1.17 -39.71
N TYR A 220 15.57 1.05 -40.38
CA TYR A 220 15.46 1.32 -41.81
C TYR A 220 15.66 2.80 -42.13
N SER A 221 15.11 3.71 -41.33
CA SER A 221 15.26 5.16 -41.53
C SER A 221 16.68 5.68 -41.30
N LYS A 222 17.55 4.93 -40.60
CA LYS A 222 18.97 5.27 -40.39
C LYS A 222 19.90 4.71 -41.46
N LYS A 223 19.40 3.85 -42.35
CA LYS A 223 20.17 3.26 -43.46
C LYS A 223 19.98 4.00 -44.79
N LEU A 224 19.02 4.92 -44.85
CA LEU A 224 18.89 5.95 -45.89
C LEU A 224 19.66 7.19 -45.45
#